data_AF-A0A381XL50-F1
#
_entry.id   AF-A0A381XL50-F1
#
_cell.length_a   1.000
_cell.length_b   1.000
_cell.length_c   1.000
_cell.angle_alpha   90.00
_cell.angle_beta   90.00
_cell.angle_gamma   90.00
#
_symmetry.space_group_name_H-M   'P 1'
#
loop_
_entity.id
_entity.type
_entity.pdbx_description
1 polymer ?
#
loop_
_entity_poly.entity_id
_entity_poly.type
_entity_poly.pdbx_seq_one_letter_code
_entity_poly.pdbx_strand_id
1 'polypeptide(L)'
;NEQRGAWMISRVFAVLGKGESALSHAEKTIALTEKYGLKDFDLAYAYEALARANAALENTDKCKKWWKKAKEAGNLIEGKENKKHFFGDLEMEPWFDSLD
;
A
#
# COMPACT_ATOMS: atom_id res chain seq x y z
N ASN A 1 -3.63 -10.77 -12.72
CA ASN A 1 -2.79 -10.96 -11.50
C ASN A 1 -1.48 -10.15 -11.50
N GLU A 2 -1.10 -9.45 -12.58
CA GLU A 2 0.14 -8.65 -12.60
C GLU A 2 0.18 -7.55 -11.52
N GLN A 3 -0.93 -6.82 -11.32
CA GLN A 3 -1.03 -5.77 -10.29
C GLN A 3 -0.70 -6.32 -8.90
N ARG A 4 -1.31 -7.45 -8.52
CA ARG A 4 -1.08 -8.08 -7.21
C ARG A 4 0.34 -8.61 -7.06
N GLY A 5 0.93 -9.13 -8.15
CA GLY A 5 2.33 -9.52 -8.17
C GLY A 5 3.26 -8.32 -7.90
N ALA A 6 2.99 -7.18 -8.52
CA ALA A 6 3.75 -5.95 -8.26
C ALA A 6 3.58 -5.47 -6.81
N TRP A 7 2.37 -5.54 -6.25
CA TRP A 7 2.11 -5.22 -4.84
C TRP A 7 2.93 -6.11 -3.89
N MET A 8 2.93 -7.44 -4.10
CA MET A 8 3.69 -8.37 -3.25
C MET A 8 5.19 -8.06 -3.28
N ILE A 9 5.75 -7.78 -4.45
CA ILE A 9 7.18 -7.43 -4.57
C ILE A 9 7.47 -6.09 -3.89
N SER A 10 6.60 -5.09 -4.05
CA SER A 10 6.69 -3.81 -3.33
C SER A 10 6.74 -4.03 -1.82
N ARG A 11 5.84 -4.87 -1.29
CA ARG A 11 5.75 -5.18 0.13
C ARG A 11 7.03 -5.82 0.65
N VAL A 12 7.60 -6.79 -0.08
CA VAL A 12 8.88 -7.43 0.29
C VAL A 12 10.01 -6.42 0.37
N PHE A 13 10.16 -5.55 -0.63
CA PHE A 13 11.22 -4.54 -0.60
C PHE A 13 11.01 -3.50 0.51
N ALA A 14 9.77 -3.10 0.78
CA ALA A 14 9.48 -2.19 1.88
C ALA A 14 9.85 -2.78 3.25
N VAL A 15 9.51 -4.06 3.50
CA VAL A 15 9.91 -4.76 4.75
C VAL A 15 11.43 -4.84 4.89
N LEU A 16 12.16 -5.00 3.79
CA LEU A 16 13.63 -5.03 3.76
C LEU A 16 14.27 -3.64 3.85
N GLY A 17 13.50 -2.55 3.98
CA GLY A 17 14.02 -1.17 3.99
C GLY A 17 14.57 -0.71 2.63
N LYS A 18 14.27 -1.42 1.53
CA LYS A 18 14.72 -1.08 0.18
C LYS A 18 13.71 -0.16 -0.50
N GLY A 19 13.60 1.07 0.02
CA GLY A 19 12.56 2.02 -0.33
C GLY A 19 12.43 2.34 -1.83
N GLU A 20 13.54 2.53 -2.56
CA GLU A 20 13.50 2.84 -3.99
C GLU A 20 12.93 1.69 -4.83
N SER A 21 13.35 0.45 -4.52
CA SER A 21 12.82 -0.75 -5.17
C SER A 21 11.35 -0.95 -4.83
N ALA A 22 10.96 -0.72 -3.57
CA ALA A 22 9.57 -0.75 -3.16
C ALA A 22 8.73 0.27 -3.94
N LEU A 23 9.22 1.50 -4.07
CA LEU A 23 8.50 2.58 -4.74
C LEU A 23 8.27 2.28 -6.22
N SER A 24 9.28 1.77 -6.93
CA SER A 24 9.13 1.39 -8.34
C SER A 24 8.01 0.35 -8.54
N HIS A 25 7.93 -0.65 -7.66
CA HIS A 25 6.87 -1.65 -7.71
C HIS A 25 5.50 -1.11 -7.23
N ALA A 26 5.48 -0.20 -6.25
CA ALA A 26 4.26 0.47 -5.80
C ALA A 26 3.66 1.37 -6.90
N GLU A 27 4.49 2.12 -7.62
CA GLU A 27 4.09 2.95 -8.76
C GLU A 27 3.54 2.07 -9.90
N LYS A 28 4.17 0.93 -10.18
CA LYS A 28 3.63 -0.05 -11.12
C LYS A 28 2.27 -0.59 -10.66
N THR A 29 2.12 -0.84 -9.36
CA THR A 29 0.87 -1.35 -8.77
C THR A 29 -0.27 -0.35 -8.97
N ILE A 30 -0.09 0.93 -8.61
CA ILE A 30 -1.14 1.95 -8.81
C ILE A 30 -1.42 2.19 -10.29
N ALA A 31 -0.41 2.22 -11.15
CA ALA A 31 -0.59 2.40 -12.59
C ALA A 31 -1.44 1.28 -13.21
N LEU A 32 -1.22 0.02 -12.81
CA LEU A 32 -2.05 -1.11 -13.25
C LEU A 32 -3.46 -1.04 -12.67
N THR A 33 -3.59 -0.61 -11.41
CA THR A 33 -4.89 -0.42 -10.74
C THR A 33 -5.74 0.58 -11.51
N GLU A 34 -5.17 1.73 -11.87
CA GLU A 34 -5.85 2.78 -12.62
C GLU A 34 -6.15 2.33 -14.06
N LYS A 35 -5.17 1.74 -14.75
CA LYS A 35 -5.31 1.25 -16.13
C LYS A 35 -6.49 0.30 -16.31
N TYR A 36 -6.70 -0.59 -15.33
CA TYR A 36 -7.74 -1.61 -15.39
C TYR A 36 -8.99 -1.25 -14.57
N GLY A 37 -9.05 -0.05 -13.98
CA GLY A 37 -10.20 0.39 -13.17
C GLY A 37 -10.46 -0.51 -11.95
N LEU A 38 -9.42 -1.09 -11.36
CA LEU A 38 -9.53 -1.97 -10.20
C LEU A 38 -9.93 -1.15 -8.96
N LYS A 39 -10.75 -1.77 -8.10
CA LYS A 39 -11.37 -1.13 -6.92
C LYS A 39 -11.23 -2.03 -5.70
N ASP A 40 -11.88 -1.64 -4.61
CA ASP A 40 -11.94 -2.45 -3.38
C ASP A 40 -10.50 -2.75 -2.90
N PHE A 41 -10.17 -4.01 -2.61
CA PHE A 41 -8.84 -4.45 -2.20
C PHE A 41 -7.71 -3.97 -3.11
N ASP A 42 -7.85 -4.05 -4.43
CA ASP A 42 -6.75 -3.74 -5.33
C ASP A 42 -6.38 -2.26 -5.25
N LEU A 43 -7.35 -1.37 -5.05
CA LEU A 43 -7.12 0.06 -4.84
C LEU A 43 -6.55 0.36 -3.45
N ALA A 44 -7.09 -0.27 -2.41
CA ALA A 44 -6.63 -0.08 -1.04
C ALA A 44 -5.16 -0.53 -0.88
N TYR A 45 -4.79 -1.68 -1.45
CA TYR A 45 -3.42 -2.19 -1.45
C TYR A 45 -2.47 -1.41 -2.37
N ALA A 46 -2.95 -0.82 -3.46
CA ALA A 46 -2.12 0.06 -4.28
C ALA A 46 -1.67 1.31 -3.49
N TYR A 47 -2.58 1.90 -2.70
CA TYR A 47 -2.23 3.03 -1.82
C TYR A 47 -1.36 2.60 -0.64
N GLU A 48 -1.61 1.42 -0.06
CA GLU A 48 -0.77 0.87 1.01
C GLU A 48 0.67 0.61 0.53
N ALA A 49 0.86 0.09 -0.70
CA ALA A 49 2.18 -0.08 -1.30
C ALA A 49 2.95 1.24 -1.38
N LEU A 50 2.29 2.30 -1.86
CA LEU A 50 2.89 3.64 -1.95
C LEU A 50 3.22 4.18 -0.56
N ALA A 51 2.34 3.97 0.42
CA ALA A 51 2.57 4.40 1.79
C ALA A 51 3.82 3.73 2.38
N ARG A 52 3.94 2.41 2.24
CA ARG A 52 5.07 1.64 2.77
C ARG A 52 6.38 1.90 2.06
N ALA A 53 6.35 2.05 0.74
CA ALA A 53 7.53 2.44 0.00
C ALA A 53 8.05 3.81 0.44
N ASN A 54 7.16 4.78 0.70
CA ASN A 54 7.56 6.08 1.21
C ASN A 54 8.01 6.02 2.67
N ALA A 55 7.43 5.15 3.51
CA ALA A 55 7.92 4.92 4.87
C ALA A 55 9.36 4.38 4.86
N ALA A 56 9.64 3.38 4.02
CA ALA A 56 10.99 2.83 3.83
C ALA A 56 11.99 3.81 3.18
N LEU A 57 11.52 4.95 2.68
CA LEU A 57 12.33 6.07 2.18
C LEU A 57 12.40 7.23 3.16
N GLU A 58 11.84 7.10 4.37
CA GLU A 58 11.73 8.18 5.37
C GLU A 58 10.97 9.42 4.85
N ASN A 59 10.14 9.23 3.80
CA ASN A 59 9.30 10.27 3.22
C ASN A 59 7.96 10.38 3.99
N THR A 60 8.03 10.79 5.26
CA THR A 60 6.90 10.77 6.21
C THR A 60 5.63 11.44 5.68
N ASP A 61 5.73 12.62 5.05
CA ASP A 61 4.57 13.33 4.49
C ASP A 61 3.86 12.53 3.39
N LYS A 62 4.64 11.92 2.50
CA LYS A 62 4.10 11.08 1.42
C LYS A 62 3.53 9.78 1.99
N CYS A 63 4.19 9.20 3.00
CA CYS A 63 3.68 8.03 3.72
C CYS A 63 2.29 8.34 4.30
N LYS A 64 2.17 9.38 5.13
CA LYS A 64 0.91 9.79 5.77
C LYS A 64 -0.19 10.08 4.74
N LYS A 65 0.15 10.75 3.62
CA LYS A 65 -0.77 11.01 2.51
C LYS A 65 -1.33 9.72 1.91
N TRP A 66 -0.48 8.77 1.55
CA TRP A 66 -0.90 7.53 0.91
C TRP A 66 -1.57 6.57 1.88
N TRP A 67 -1.11 6.53 3.13
CA TRP A 67 -1.72 5.75 4.20
C TRP A 67 -3.16 6.21 4.45
N LYS A 68 -3.41 7.52 4.50
CA LYS A 68 -4.76 8.07 4.62
C LYS A 68 -5.65 7.61 3.47
N LYS A 69 -5.16 7.66 2.23
CA LYS A 69 -5.91 7.15 1.06
C LYS A 69 -6.16 5.64 1.13
N ALA A 70 -5.18 4.87 1.60
CA ALA A 70 -5.32 3.43 1.80
C ALA A 70 -6.41 3.13 2.84
N LYS A 71 -6.43 3.86 3.95
CA LYS A 71 -7.48 3.77 4.99
C LYS A 71 -8.85 4.17 4.47
N GLU A 72 -8.95 5.26 3.70
CA GLU A 72 -10.20 5.70 3.06
C GLU A 72 -10.74 4.65 2.09
N ALA A 73 -9.89 4.09 1.22
CA ALA A 73 -10.25 3.00 0.32
C ALA A 73 -10.63 1.72 1.08
N GLY A 74 -9.87 1.38 2.13
CA GLY A 74 -10.14 0.24 3.02
C GLY A 74 -11.51 0.32 3.70
N ASN A 75 -11.96 1.52 4.08
CA ASN A 75 -13.29 1.72 4.64
C ASN A 75 -14.43 1.44 3.64
N LEU A 76 -14.14 1.46 2.33
CA LEU A 76 -15.10 1.20 1.26
C LEU A 76 -15.13 -0.26 0.79
N ILE A 77 -14.19 -1.11 1.26
CA ILE A 77 -14.15 -2.55 0.96
C ILE A 77 -15.47 -3.22 1.35
N GLU A 78 -16.03 -4.07 0.50
CA GLU A 78 -17.29 -4.75 0.80
C GLU A 78 -17.09 -5.90 1.80
N GLY A 79 -17.93 -5.93 2.85
CA GLY A 79 -17.93 -6.99 3.86
C GLY A 79 -17.03 -6.71 5.08
N LYS A 80 -17.55 -7.04 6.27
CA LYS A 80 -16.86 -6.76 7.55
C LYS A 80 -15.55 -7.53 7.71
N GLU A 81 -15.54 -8.82 7.35
CA GLU A 81 -14.34 -9.65 7.44
C GLU A 81 -13.26 -9.18 6.45
N ASN A 82 -13.64 -8.79 5.24
CA ASN A 82 -12.72 -8.24 4.25
C ASN A 82 -12.05 -6.94 4.73
N LYS A 83 -12.82 -6.02 5.33
CA LYS A 83 -12.28 -4.82 5.99
C LYS A 83 -11.30 -5.20 7.10
N LYS A 84 -11.67 -6.15 7.96
CA LYS A 84 -10.83 -6.61 9.06
C LYS A 84 -9.51 -7.19 8.55
N HIS A 85 -9.53 -7.94 7.45
CA HIS A 85 -8.32 -8.45 6.81
C HIS A 85 -7.41 -7.32 6.33
N PHE A 86 -7.96 -6.37 5.56
CA PHE A 86 -7.17 -5.24 5.05
C PHE A 86 -6.60 -4.37 6.18
N PHE A 87 -7.40 -4.04 7.21
CA PHE A 87 -6.93 -3.23 8.32
C PHE A 87 -5.91 -3.95 9.20
N GLY A 88 -6.04 -5.27 9.36
CA GLY A 88 -5.00 -6.08 9.99
C GLY A 88 -3.66 -5.94 9.26
N ASP A 89 -3.66 -6.05 7.92
CA ASP A 89 -2.43 -5.87 7.13
C ASP A 89 -1.91 -4.43 7.14
N LEU A 90 -2.79 -3.42 7.22
CA LEU A 90 -2.42 -2.01 7.29
C LEU A 90 -1.85 -1.62 8.66
N GLU A 91 -2.23 -2.29 9.74
CA GLU A 91 -1.67 -2.04 11.08
C GLU A 91 -0.29 -2.67 11.27
N MET A 92 0.06 -3.68 10.47
CA MET A 92 1.33 -4.39 10.61
C MET A 92 2.55 -3.51 10.26
N GLU A 93 3.56 -3.51 11.11
CA GLU A 93 4.88 -2.91 10.90
C GLU A 93 5.66 -3.58 9.73
N PRO A 94 6.78 -3.02 9.25
CA PRO A 94 7.36 -1.73 9.62
C PRO A 94 6.68 -0.53 8.95
N TRP A 95 6.56 0.57 9.70
CA TRP A 95 6.20 1.91 9.24
C TRP A 95 7.32 2.94 9.42
N PHE A 96 8.50 2.53 9.91
CA PHE A 96 9.71 3.36 9.98
C PHE A 96 9.45 4.73 10.65
N ASP A 97 8.74 4.71 11.79
CA ASP A 97 8.34 5.90 12.56
C ASP A 97 7.57 6.96 11.75
N SER A 98 7.03 6.58 10.57
CA SER A 98 6.31 7.51 9.68
C SER A 98 4.85 7.73 10.11
N LEU A 99 4.33 6.92 11.02
CA LEU A 99 2.96 6.95 11.51
C LEU A 99 2.98 7.01 13.04
N ASP A 100 3.09 8.22 13.58
CA ASP A 100 2.96 8.52 15.01
C ASP A 100 1.51 8.37 15.51
#